data_AF-A0A2N2ES82-F1
#
_entry.id   AF-A0A2N2ES82-F1
#
_cell.length_a   1.000
_cell.length_b   1.000
_cell.length_c   1.000
_cell.angle_alpha   90.00
_cell.angle_beta   90.00
_cell.angle_gamma   90.00
#
_symmetry.space_group_name_H-M   'P 1'
#
loop_
_entity.id
_entity.type
_entity.pdbx_description
1 polymer ?
#
loop_
_entity_poly.entity_id
_entity_poly.type
_entity_poly.pdbx_seq_one_letter_code
_entity_poly.pdbx_strand_id
1 'polypeptide(L)'
;MIRSLLLGAALLTLPLVPLSAACPAAGEAAEDCPWAGAARELAAAADAGAGLEQVFEASLPGLLAQMDKDRATPGLLALWGESINYDELAKGEIVRPEILSFIASRLGAAQPRGRIAHAGLEHTYGYLFSLLPTKFGFKRARWVKPDIAKGLGLAAGSAGPSPSEGTLLANITCLAGGIALKDDPAAWAALRKAGGSCSGAVKKYAFSAVKRARLTEEVALPGGRRVTLRTDFAPFLAPAGGNTHLLVYSVSDTASAHAYLVTAFPVNAGFVQNATASGALGKDKPVQTRYNAHVEGLTGAGKLKGLRAAAWLEK
;
A
#
# COMPACT_ATOMS: atom_id res chain seq x y z
N MET A 1 -33.32 -12.24 61.62
CA MET A 1 -33.70 -12.43 60.20
C MET A 1 -32.95 -11.38 59.38
N ILE A 2 -31.86 -11.77 58.72
CA ILE A 2 -30.97 -10.88 57.96
C ILE A 2 -31.51 -10.79 56.53
N ARG A 3 -31.91 -9.58 56.10
CA ARG A 3 -32.34 -9.30 54.73
C ARG A 3 -31.10 -8.99 53.88
N SER A 4 -30.77 -9.88 52.95
CA SER A 4 -29.76 -9.64 51.90
C SER A 4 -30.30 -8.64 50.88
N LEU A 5 -29.65 -7.49 50.75
CA LEU A 5 -29.80 -6.59 49.61
C LEU A 5 -28.98 -7.12 48.43
N LEU A 6 -29.67 -7.55 47.37
CA LEU A 6 -29.08 -7.77 46.05
C LEU A 6 -28.95 -6.41 45.35
N LEU A 7 -27.75 -5.84 45.29
CA LEU A 7 -27.44 -4.76 44.35
C LEU A 7 -27.21 -5.37 42.96
N GLY A 8 -28.20 -5.24 42.09
CA GLY A 8 -28.03 -5.49 40.66
C GLY A 8 -27.18 -4.38 40.05
N ALA A 9 -25.99 -4.72 39.57
CA ALA A 9 -25.18 -3.84 38.75
C ALA A 9 -25.83 -3.71 37.37
N ALA A 10 -26.59 -2.64 37.16
CA ALA A 10 -27.04 -2.24 35.84
C ALA A 10 -25.82 -1.73 35.05
N LEU A 11 -25.30 -2.55 34.13
CA LEU A 11 -24.38 -2.06 33.10
C LEU A 11 -25.15 -1.04 32.25
N LEU A 12 -24.88 0.24 32.48
CA LEU A 12 -25.24 1.31 31.58
C LEU A 12 -24.47 1.12 30.27
N THR A 13 -25.09 0.48 29.30
CA THR A 13 -24.68 0.56 27.89
C THR A 13 -24.96 1.98 27.41
N LEU A 14 -24.02 2.89 27.68
CA LEU A 14 -24.02 4.20 27.03
C LEU A 14 -24.00 3.94 25.52
N PRO A 15 -25.00 4.41 24.75
CA PRO A 15 -24.89 4.36 23.31
C PRO A 15 -23.65 5.16 22.95
N LEU A 16 -22.67 4.49 22.34
CA LEU A 16 -21.61 5.16 21.59
C LEU A 16 -22.35 5.96 20.51
N VAL A 17 -22.64 7.23 20.82
CA VAL A 17 -22.99 8.20 19.80
C VAL A 17 -21.83 8.10 18.81
N PRO A 18 -22.08 7.74 17.53
CA PRO A 18 -21.00 7.75 16.56
C PRO A 18 -20.52 9.19 16.57
N LEU A 19 -19.34 9.41 17.13
CA LEU A 19 -18.56 10.57 16.81
C LEU A 19 -18.32 10.41 15.31
N SER A 20 -19.28 10.88 14.51
CA SER A 20 -19.03 11.47 13.22
C SER A 20 -17.98 12.54 13.50
N ALA A 21 -16.74 12.08 13.58
CA ALA A 21 -15.63 12.84 14.08
C ALA A 21 -15.31 13.82 12.97
N ALA A 22 -15.95 14.99 13.06
CA ALA A 22 -15.86 16.16 12.19
C ALA A 22 -15.06 15.88 10.91
N CYS A 23 -15.76 15.42 9.88
CA CYS A 23 -15.16 15.23 8.56
C CYS A 23 -15.89 16.09 7.52
N PRO A 24 -15.17 16.85 6.68
CA PRO A 24 -13.71 16.91 6.57
C PRO A 24 -13.03 17.66 7.74
N ALA A 25 -11.90 17.14 8.22
CA ALA A 25 -10.94 17.91 9.01
C ALA A 25 -10.00 18.71 8.08
N ALA A 26 -9.12 19.55 8.65
CA ALA A 26 -8.22 20.39 7.87
C ALA A 26 -7.37 19.56 6.89
N GLY A 27 -7.51 19.85 5.59
CA GLY A 27 -6.81 19.17 4.49
C GLY A 27 -7.49 17.92 3.94
N GLU A 28 -8.58 17.46 4.54
CA GLU A 28 -9.38 16.33 4.05
C GLU A 28 -10.41 16.79 3.02
N ALA A 29 -10.71 15.93 2.06
CA ALA A 29 -11.79 16.08 1.09
C ALA A 29 -12.97 15.17 1.43
N ALA A 30 -14.11 15.35 0.75
CA ALA A 30 -15.31 14.56 1.01
C ALA A 30 -15.08 13.06 0.78
N GLU A 31 -14.27 12.70 -0.22
CA GLU A 31 -13.91 11.31 -0.51
C GLU A 31 -13.04 10.66 0.57
N ASP A 32 -12.37 11.45 1.42
CA ASP A 32 -11.57 10.93 2.53
C ASP A 32 -12.46 10.48 3.69
N CYS A 33 -13.69 11.00 3.79
CA CYS A 33 -14.45 10.95 5.03
C CYS A 33 -14.86 9.59 5.56
N PRO A 34 -15.29 8.62 4.73
CA PRO A 34 -15.57 7.28 5.22
C PRO A 34 -14.35 6.65 5.92
N TRP A 35 -13.16 6.90 5.38
CA TRP A 35 -11.90 6.31 5.85
C TRP A 35 -11.32 7.09 7.03
N ALA A 36 -11.39 8.43 6.97
CA ALA A 36 -10.96 9.32 8.06
C ALA A 36 -11.77 9.11 9.33
N GLY A 37 -13.10 9.02 9.19
CA GLY A 37 -14.02 8.77 10.30
C GLY A 37 -13.73 7.41 10.94
N ALA A 38 -13.71 6.35 10.14
CA ALA A 38 -13.40 5.01 10.63
C ALA A 38 -12.01 4.92 11.27
N ALA A 39 -10.99 5.62 10.74
CA ALA A 39 -9.67 5.66 11.36
C ALA A 39 -9.68 6.29 12.76
N ARG A 40 -10.48 7.34 12.98
CA ARG A 40 -10.64 7.97 14.30
C ARG A 40 -11.42 7.07 15.25
N GLU A 41 -12.47 6.41 14.78
CA GLU A 41 -13.23 5.42 15.56
C GLU A 41 -12.35 4.24 15.98
N LEU A 42 -11.53 3.71 15.06
CA LEU A 42 -10.56 2.65 15.34
C LEU A 42 -9.51 3.10 16.34
N ALA A 43 -9.01 4.33 16.23
CA ALA A 43 -8.07 4.88 17.19
C ALA A 43 -8.71 5.01 18.59
N ALA A 44 -9.93 5.55 18.68
CA ALA A 44 -10.65 5.66 19.95
C ALA A 44 -10.92 4.27 20.57
N ALA A 45 -11.29 3.27 19.76
CA ALA A 45 -11.48 1.90 20.22
C ALA A 45 -10.18 1.29 20.74
N ALA A 46 -9.06 1.47 20.03
CA ALA A 46 -7.75 1.00 20.48
C ALA A 46 -7.32 1.66 21.80
N ASP A 47 -7.52 2.97 21.96
CA ASP A 47 -7.20 3.69 23.20
C ASP A 47 -8.04 3.23 24.39
N ALA A 48 -9.30 2.84 24.13
CA ALA A 48 -10.20 2.29 25.13
C ALA A 48 -9.97 0.78 25.40
N GLY A 49 -9.07 0.11 24.68
CA GLY A 49 -8.90 -1.34 24.74
C GLY A 49 -10.12 -2.13 24.22
N ALA A 50 -10.99 -1.48 23.45
CA ALA A 50 -12.14 -2.11 22.80
C ALA A 50 -11.70 -2.91 21.55
N GLY A 51 -12.52 -3.87 21.14
CA GLY A 51 -12.24 -4.66 19.95
C GLY A 51 -12.36 -3.81 18.68
N LEU A 52 -11.35 -3.88 17.80
CA LEU A 52 -11.38 -3.20 16.50
C LEU A 52 -12.37 -3.87 15.53
N GLU A 53 -12.63 -5.16 15.69
CA GLU A 53 -13.54 -5.92 14.82
C GLU A 53 -14.93 -5.29 14.78
N GLN A 54 -15.47 -4.86 15.93
CA GLN A 54 -16.80 -4.24 16.01
C GLN A 54 -16.87 -2.92 15.21
N VAL A 55 -15.79 -2.14 15.21
CA VAL A 55 -15.73 -0.90 14.40
C VAL A 55 -15.68 -1.23 12.92
N PHE A 56 -14.90 -2.24 12.52
CA PHE A 56 -14.87 -2.69 11.13
C PHE A 56 -16.22 -3.26 10.67
N GLU A 57 -16.90 -4.06 11.50
CA GLU A 57 -18.22 -4.62 11.19
C GLU A 57 -19.28 -3.54 11.01
N ALA A 58 -19.28 -2.53 11.89
CA ALA A 58 -20.26 -1.45 11.85
C ALA A 58 -20.01 -0.47 10.70
N SER A 59 -18.75 -0.05 10.51
CA SER A 59 -18.42 1.07 9.62
C SER A 59 -17.91 0.60 8.25
N LEU A 60 -17.30 -0.59 8.14
CA LEU A 60 -16.57 -1.04 6.95
C LEU A 60 -16.74 -2.55 6.64
N PRO A 61 -17.96 -3.11 6.64
CA PRO A 61 -18.16 -4.56 6.45
C PRO A 61 -17.63 -5.06 5.09
N GLY A 62 -17.69 -4.22 4.06
CA GLY A 62 -17.13 -4.54 2.74
C GLY A 62 -15.60 -4.69 2.74
N LEU A 63 -14.89 -4.05 3.68
CA LEU A 63 -13.44 -4.20 3.78
C LEU A 63 -13.04 -5.50 4.47
N LEU A 64 -13.80 -5.92 5.49
CA LEU A 64 -13.62 -7.24 6.12
C LEU A 64 -13.80 -8.37 5.09
N ALA A 65 -14.87 -8.31 4.29
CA ALA A 65 -15.12 -9.28 3.23
C ALA A 65 -13.99 -9.32 2.18
N GLN A 66 -13.39 -8.18 1.86
CA GLN A 66 -12.21 -8.13 0.98
C GLN A 66 -11.00 -8.81 1.64
N MET A 67 -10.70 -8.52 2.90
CA MET A 67 -9.57 -9.16 3.62
C MET A 67 -9.75 -10.69 3.72
N ASP A 68 -10.97 -11.17 3.93
CA ASP A 68 -11.26 -12.61 3.95
C ASP A 68 -11.00 -13.28 2.60
N LYS A 69 -11.42 -12.62 1.52
CA LYS A 69 -11.17 -13.10 0.16
C LYS A 69 -9.67 -13.10 -0.17
N ASP A 70 -8.94 -12.09 0.29
CA ASP A 70 -7.49 -12.02 0.09
C ASP A 70 -6.73 -13.07 0.88
N ARG A 71 -7.11 -13.31 2.14
CA ARG A 71 -6.59 -14.42 2.95
C ARG A 71 -6.79 -15.76 2.26
N ALA A 72 -7.94 -15.94 1.61
CA ALA A 72 -8.26 -17.16 0.85
C ALA A 72 -7.53 -17.26 -0.50
N THR A 73 -6.75 -16.25 -0.92
CA THR A 73 -6.03 -16.23 -2.21
C THR A 73 -4.55 -16.61 -2.01
N PRO A 74 -4.13 -17.86 -2.35
CA PRO A 74 -2.77 -18.32 -2.08
C PRO A 74 -1.71 -17.52 -2.84
N GLY A 75 -0.66 -17.10 -2.13
CA GLY A 75 0.49 -16.42 -2.72
C GLY A 75 0.27 -14.94 -3.03
N LEU A 76 -0.92 -14.37 -2.78
CA LEU A 76 -1.18 -12.95 -3.02
C LEU A 76 -0.27 -12.05 -2.18
N LEU A 77 -0.17 -12.33 -0.87
CA LEU A 77 0.69 -11.58 0.05
C LEU A 77 2.17 -11.77 -0.29
N ALA A 78 2.59 -12.96 -0.72
CA ALA A 78 3.99 -13.27 -1.04
C ALA A 78 4.57 -12.41 -2.18
N LEU A 79 3.73 -11.78 -3.00
CA LEU A 79 4.14 -10.84 -4.04
C LEU A 79 4.60 -9.49 -3.49
N TRP A 80 4.51 -9.25 -2.18
CA TRP A 80 4.88 -8.02 -1.51
C TRP A 80 6.02 -8.22 -0.52
N GLY A 81 6.86 -7.20 -0.40
CA GLY A 81 7.93 -7.15 0.59
C GLY A 81 7.51 -6.52 1.91
N GLU A 82 8.46 -5.88 2.57
CA GLU A 82 8.26 -5.15 3.83
C GLU A 82 8.28 -3.63 3.60
N SER A 83 7.57 -2.91 4.48
CA SER A 83 7.51 -1.45 4.52
C SER A 83 7.75 -0.93 5.93
N ILE A 84 8.06 0.36 6.03
CA ILE A 84 8.27 1.10 7.27
C ILE A 84 7.06 1.98 7.52
N ASN A 85 6.34 1.68 8.60
CA ASN A 85 5.22 2.44 9.13
C ASN A 85 5.67 3.73 9.84
N TYR A 86 6.42 4.57 9.14
CA TYR A 86 6.87 5.87 9.62
C TYR A 86 7.21 6.77 8.43
N ASP A 87 6.67 7.99 8.41
CA ASP A 87 7.01 8.98 7.39
C ASP A 87 8.12 9.90 7.91
N GLU A 88 9.30 9.83 7.29
CA GLU A 88 10.47 10.62 7.70
C GLU A 88 10.28 12.14 7.52
N LEU A 89 9.45 12.56 6.56
CA LEU A 89 9.24 13.99 6.28
C LEU A 89 8.19 14.58 7.21
N ALA A 90 7.12 13.83 7.49
CA ALA A 90 6.09 14.21 8.46
C ALA A 90 6.47 13.86 9.91
N LYS A 91 7.54 13.10 10.11
CA LYS A 91 8.06 12.64 11.42
C LYS A 91 6.98 11.97 12.27
N GLY A 92 6.19 11.10 11.64
CA GLY A 92 5.03 10.51 12.27
C GLY A 92 4.79 9.08 11.81
N GLU A 93 4.10 8.34 12.67
CA GLU A 93 3.58 7.03 12.33
C GLU A 93 2.50 7.16 11.27
N ILE A 94 2.55 6.29 10.26
CA ILE A 94 1.63 6.40 9.11
C ILE A 94 0.25 5.87 9.50
N VAL A 95 0.22 4.69 10.12
CA VAL A 95 -0.98 3.99 10.55
C VAL A 95 -0.73 3.47 11.97
N ARG A 96 -1.74 3.52 12.82
CA ARG A 96 -1.62 2.95 14.18
C ARG A 96 -1.22 1.47 14.18
N PRO A 97 -0.33 1.01 15.07
CA PRO A 97 0.15 -0.37 15.06
C PRO A 97 -0.96 -1.38 15.33
N GLU A 98 -1.95 -1.03 16.17
CA GLU A 98 -3.08 -1.89 16.49
C GLU A 98 -3.95 -2.16 15.26
N ILE A 99 -4.15 -1.14 14.43
CA ILE A 99 -4.87 -1.27 13.15
C ILE A 99 -4.09 -2.18 12.20
N LEU A 100 -2.77 -2.00 12.08
CA LEU A 100 -1.94 -2.87 11.23
C LEU A 100 -1.89 -4.31 11.74
N SER A 101 -1.81 -4.53 13.05
CA SER A 101 -1.84 -5.86 13.67
C SER A 101 -3.20 -6.55 13.45
N PHE A 102 -4.31 -5.81 13.54
CA PHE A 102 -5.64 -6.34 13.22
C PHE A 102 -5.71 -6.78 11.75
N ILE A 103 -5.32 -5.91 10.82
CA ILE A 103 -5.31 -6.21 9.37
C ILE A 103 -4.41 -7.41 9.07
N ALA A 104 -3.20 -7.45 9.65
CA ALA A 104 -2.27 -8.56 9.48
C ALA A 104 -2.86 -9.89 9.96
N SER A 105 -3.51 -9.88 11.13
CA SER A 105 -4.19 -11.06 11.68
C SER A 105 -5.34 -11.52 10.77
N ARG A 106 -6.15 -10.58 10.26
CA ARG A 106 -7.27 -10.91 9.38
C ARG A 106 -6.80 -11.49 8.05
N LEU A 107 -5.72 -10.96 7.47
CA LEU A 107 -5.14 -11.42 6.21
C LEU A 107 -4.33 -12.72 6.36
N GLY A 108 -3.93 -13.10 7.57
CA GLY A 108 -2.94 -14.16 7.78
C GLY A 108 -1.52 -13.75 7.35
N ALA A 109 -1.22 -12.45 7.38
CA ALA A 109 0.10 -11.92 7.10
C ALA A 109 1.01 -12.00 8.34
N ALA A 110 2.32 -11.79 8.15
CA ALA A 110 3.24 -11.62 9.27
C ALA A 110 2.84 -10.41 10.12
N GLN A 111 2.89 -10.55 11.44
CA GLN A 111 2.63 -9.45 12.36
C GLN A 111 3.69 -8.35 12.22
N PRO A 112 3.32 -7.06 12.36
CA PRO A 112 4.29 -5.98 12.37
C PRO A 112 5.38 -6.17 13.43
N ARG A 113 6.62 -5.77 13.12
CA ARG A 113 7.79 -5.85 14.00
C ARG A 113 8.39 -4.46 14.19
N GLY A 114 8.11 -3.84 15.33
CA GLY A 114 8.45 -2.44 15.55
C GLY A 114 7.76 -1.56 14.50
N ARG A 115 8.55 -0.84 13.69
CA ARG A 115 8.02 -0.02 12.58
C ARG A 115 7.91 -0.78 11.25
N ILE A 116 8.30 -2.05 11.20
CA ILE A 116 8.29 -2.82 9.95
C ILE A 116 6.93 -3.54 9.84
N ALA A 117 6.25 -3.38 8.71
CA ALA A 117 5.01 -4.06 8.39
C ALA A 117 5.10 -4.72 7.00
N HIS A 118 4.13 -5.57 6.67
CA HIS A 118 4.02 -6.15 5.34
C HIS A 118 3.55 -5.09 4.33
N ALA A 119 4.31 -4.87 3.25
CA ALA A 119 4.09 -3.76 2.34
C ALA A 119 2.71 -3.79 1.69
N GLY A 120 2.25 -4.97 1.27
CA GLY A 120 0.94 -5.11 0.64
C GLY A 120 -0.21 -4.68 1.56
N LEU A 121 -0.14 -5.00 2.85
CA LEU A 121 -1.25 -4.67 3.77
C LEU A 121 -1.17 -3.21 4.21
N GLU A 122 0.04 -2.69 4.47
CA GLU A 122 0.20 -1.31 4.91
C GLU A 122 -0.17 -0.35 3.77
N HIS A 123 0.41 -0.56 2.59
CA HIS A 123 0.21 0.35 1.47
C HIS A 123 -1.20 0.28 0.88
N THR A 124 -1.96 -0.81 1.07
CA THR A 124 -3.36 -0.89 0.60
C THR A 124 -4.31 -0.55 1.74
N TYR A 125 -4.71 -1.53 2.55
CA TYR A 125 -5.69 -1.38 3.62
C TYR A 125 -5.23 -0.40 4.70
N GLY A 126 -3.98 -0.49 5.15
CA GLY A 126 -3.45 0.38 6.19
C GLY A 126 -3.54 1.86 5.82
N TYR A 127 -3.15 2.21 4.60
CA TYR A 127 -3.12 3.59 4.13
C TYR A 127 -4.49 4.27 4.12
N LEU A 128 -5.60 3.52 4.01
CA LEU A 128 -6.94 4.08 4.17
C LEU A 128 -7.12 4.74 5.55
N PHE A 129 -6.45 4.18 6.58
CA PHE A 129 -6.54 4.61 7.96
C PHE A 129 -5.45 5.58 8.40
N SER A 130 -4.61 6.05 7.47
CA SER A 130 -3.55 7.00 7.81
C SER A 130 -4.14 8.38 8.09
N LEU A 131 -4.08 8.83 9.35
CA LEU A 131 -4.48 10.18 9.80
C LEU A 131 -3.34 11.21 9.70
N LEU A 132 -2.15 10.80 9.28
CA LEU A 132 -0.97 11.67 9.22
C LEU A 132 -1.02 12.60 8.00
N PRO A 133 -1.16 13.93 8.18
CA PRO A 133 -1.04 14.86 7.07
C PRO A 133 0.43 14.93 6.62
N THR A 134 0.64 15.00 5.31
CA THR A 134 1.97 15.24 4.72
C THR A 134 1.91 16.43 3.77
N LYS A 135 3.08 16.94 3.38
CA LYS A 135 3.17 17.98 2.34
C LYS A 135 2.63 17.54 0.97
N PHE A 136 2.39 16.24 0.79
CA PHE A 136 1.82 15.65 -0.43
C PHE A 136 0.36 15.21 -0.24
N GLY A 137 -0.28 15.60 0.87
CA GLY A 137 -1.61 15.15 1.27
C GLY A 137 -1.59 13.84 2.07
N PHE A 138 -2.77 13.29 2.35
CA PHE A 138 -2.92 12.04 3.08
C PHE A 138 -2.53 10.83 2.23
N LYS A 139 -1.97 9.79 2.86
CA LYS A 139 -1.59 8.56 2.16
C LYS A 139 -2.81 7.85 1.53
N ARG A 140 -3.98 7.94 2.17
CA ARG A 140 -5.26 7.37 1.67
C ARG A 140 -5.67 7.92 0.30
N ALA A 141 -5.28 9.16 -0.02
CA ALA A 141 -5.55 9.83 -1.30
C ALA A 141 -5.10 9.00 -2.51
N ARG A 142 -4.11 8.10 -2.34
CA ARG A 142 -3.63 7.19 -3.38
C ARG A 142 -4.72 6.25 -3.92
N TRP A 143 -5.70 5.89 -3.09
CA TRP A 143 -6.73 4.90 -3.43
C TRP A 143 -8.13 5.51 -3.52
N VAL A 144 -8.42 6.54 -2.72
CA VAL A 144 -9.75 7.17 -2.72
C VAL A 144 -9.95 8.07 -3.93
N LYS A 145 -8.87 8.66 -4.45
CA LYS A 145 -8.94 9.48 -5.67
C LYS A 145 -9.04 8.59 -6.90
N PRO A 146 -9.82 8.99 -7.92
CA PRO A 146 -10.02 8.17 -9.12
C PRO A 146 -8.84 8.22 -10.10
N ASP A 147 -7.72 8.85 -9.75
CA ASP A 147 -6.59 9.16 -10.63
C ASP A 147 -6.03 7.92 -11.34
N ILE A 148 -5.85 6.81 -10.62
CA ILE A 148 -5.32 5.57 -11.21
C ILE A 148 -6.30 5.00 -12.23
N ALA A 149 -7.58 4.87 -11.87
CA ALA A 149 -8.59 4.31 -12.75
C ALA A 149 -8.80 5.20 -13.99
N LYS A 150 -8.94 6.52 -13.81
CA LYS A 150 -9.07 7.49 -14.90
C LYS A 150 -7.83 7.51 -15.79
N GLY A 151 -6.65 7.60 -15.19
CA GLY A 151 -5.38 7.71 -15.89
C GLY A 151 -5.08 6.49 -16.74
N LEU A 152 -5.42 5.29 -16.28
CA LEU A 152 -5.17 4.04 -16.99
C LEU A 152 -6.36 3.56 -17.86
N GLY A 153 -7.46 4.31 -17.91
CA GLY A 153 -8.66 3.92 -18.65
C GLY A 153 -9.34 2.66 -18.09
N LEU A 154 -9.25 2.44 -16.77
CA LEU A 154 -9.92 1.35 -16.09
C LEU A 154 -11.36 1.73 -15.70
N ALA A 155 -12.18 0.73 -15.39
CA ALA A 155 -13.50 0.97 -14.80
C ALA A 155 -13.38 1.77 -13.50
N ALA A 156 -14.30 2.72 -13.28
CA ALA A 156 -14.30 3.54 -12.09
C ALA A 156 -14.31 2.68 -10.81
N GLY A 157 -13.46 3.02 -9.84
CA GLY A 157 -13.36 2.29 -8.57
C GLY A 157 -12.59 0.96 -8.64
N SER A 158 -12.15 0.48 -9.81
CA SER A 158 -11.44 -0.81 -9.92
C SER A 158 -10.10 -0.84 -9.17
N ALA A 159 -9.47 0.32 -9.00
CA ALA A 159 -8.24 0.51 -8.21
C ALA A 159 -8.50 1.26 -6.88
N GLY A 160 -9.76 1.32 -6.45
CA GLY A 160 -10.20 2.00 -5.23
C GLY A 160 -10.54 1.03 -4.10
N PRO A 161 -10.93 1.56 -2.92
CA PRO A 161 -11.16 0.78 -1.71
C PRO A 161 -12.50 0.02 -1.68
N SER A 162 -13.40 0.30 -2.61
CA SER A 162 -14.70 -0.37 -2.75
C SER A 162 -14.93 -0.79 -4.21
N PRO A 163 -14.09 -1.69 -4.75
CA PRO A 163 -14.22 -2.11 -6.13
C PRO A 163 -15.47 -2.99 -6.32
N SER A 164 -16.12 -2.89 -7.47
CA SER A 164 -17.27 -3.75 -7.80
C SER A 164 -16.89 -5.21 -8.05
N GLU A 165 -15.61 -5.48 -8.33
CA GLU A 165 -15.05 -6.81 -8.56
C GLU A 165 -13.62 -6.87 -8.01
N GLY A 166 -13.21 -8.05 -7.55
CA GLY A 166 -11.91 -8.23 -6.89
C GLY A 166 -11.89 -7.62 -5.48
N THR A 167 -10.70 -7.24 -5.02
CA THR A 167 -10.44 -6.55 -3.75
C THR A 167 -9.41 -5.45 -3.99
N LEU A 168 -9.26 -4.49 -3.08
CA LEU A 168 -8.22 -3.47 -3.18
C LEU A 168 -6.83 -4.11 -3.30
N LEU A 169 -6.48 -5.03 -2.41
CA LEU A 169 -5.16 -5.68 -2.44
C LEU A 169 -4.95 -6.50 -3.71
N ALA A 170 -5.91 -7.35 -4.12
CA ALA A 170 -5.78 -8.15 -5.34
C ALA A 170 -5.66 -7.27 -6.59
N ASN A 171 -6.52 -6.26 -6.73
CA ASN A 171 -6.52 -5.38 -7.89
C ASN A 171 -5.22 -4.58 -7.97
N ILE A 172 -4.75 -4.00 -6.87
CA ILE A 172 -3.47 -3.27 -6.87
C ILE A 172 -2.29 -4.22 -7.10
N THR A 173 -2.32 -5.44 -6.55
CA THR A 173 -1.27 -6.45 -6.79
C THR A 173 -1.19 -6.82 -8.27
N CYS A 174 -2.32 -7.12 -8.92
CA CYS A 174 -2.36 -7.38 -10.37
C CYS A 174 -1.88 -6.19 -11.17
N LEU A 175 -2.39 -4.99 -10.88
CA LEU A 175 -2.04 -3.79 -11.61
C LEU A 175 -0.54 -3.49 -11.52
N ALA A 176 -0.01 -3.42 -10.30
CA ALA A 176 1.39 -3.13 -10.04
C ALA A 176 2.31 -4.27 -10.52
N GLY A 177 1.93 -5.52 -10.28
CA GLY A 177 2.67 -6.70 -10.71
C GLY A 177 2.74 -6.83 -12.24
N GLY A 178 1.64 -6.53 -12.93
CA GLY A 178 1.54 -6.47 -14.38
C GLY A 178 2.48 -5.45 -15.02
N ILE A 179 2.87 -4.43 -14.26
CA ILE A 179 3.85 -3.43 -14.68
C ILE A 179 5.25 -3.89 -14.30
N ALA A 180 5.47 -4.27 -13.03
CA ALA A 180 6.82 -4.36 -12.47
C ALA A 180 7.47 -5.76 -12.53
N LEU A 181 6.68 -6.84 -12.62
CA LEU A 181 7.17 -8.20 -12.36
C LEU A 181 7.29 -9.08 -13.61
N LYS A 182 6.88 -8.60 -14.79
CA LYS A 182 6.87 -9.39 -16.03
C LYS A 182 8.22 -9.95 -16.46
N ASP A 183 9.31 -9.23 -16.16
CA ASP A 183 10.67 -9.61 -16.53
C ASP A 183 11.36 -10.49 -15.49
N ASP A 184 10.68 -10.82 -14.39
CA ASP A 184 11.09 -11.85 -13.43
C ASP A 184 10.18 -13.08 -13.61
N PRO A 185 10.67 -14.19 -14.20
CA PRO A 185 9.83 -15.35 -14.50
C PRO A 185 9.11 -15.96 -13.29
N ALA A 186 9.77 -15.97 -12.12
CA ALA A 186 9.22 -16.54 -10.90
C ALA A 186 8.12 -15.64 -10.31
N ALA A 187 8.38 -14.33 -10.23
CA ALA A 187 7.39 -13.35 -9.79
C ALA A 187 6.19 -13.31 -10.74
N TRP A 188 6.43 -13.39 -12.05
CA TRP A 188 5.37 -13.43 -13.05
C TRP A 188 4.50 -14.68 -12.97
N ALA A 189 5.12 -15.85 -12.73
CA ALA A 189 4.38 -17.08 -12.50
C ALA A 189 3.50 -16.99 -11.23
N ALA A 190 4.05 -16.45 -10.14
CA ALA A 190 3.31 -16.22 -8.90
C ALA A 190 2.13 -15.25 -9.12
N LEU A 191 2.34 -14.16 -9.86
CA LEU A 191 1.28 -13.20 -10.18
C LEU A 191 0.16 -13.82 -11.01
N ARG A 192 0.49 -14.63 -12.03
CA ARG A 192 -0.53 -15.31 -12.85
C ARG A 192 -1.39 -16.26 -12.04
N LYS A 193 -0.81 -16.94 -11.05
CA LYS A 193 -1.54 -17.79 -10.11
C LYS A 193 -2.49 -16.98 -9.22
N ALA A 194 -2.02 -15.84 -8.69
CA ALA A 194 -2.84 -14.94 -7.87
C ALA A 194 -3.90 -14.19 -8.70
N GLY A 195 -3.68 -13.98 -10.00
CA GLY A 195 -4.52 -13.15 -10.86
C GLY A 195 -5.96 -13.63 -11.10
N GLY A 196 -6.34 -14.78 -10.55
CA GLY A 196 -7.74 -15.22 -10.49
C GLY A 196 -8.62 -14.38 -9.56
N SER A 197 -8.04 -13.68 -8.57
CA SER A 197 -8.79 -12.86 -7.60
C SER A 197 -9.00 -11.40 -8.05
N CYS A 198 -8.32 -10.98 -9.11
CA CYS A 198 -8.35 -9.62 -9.63
C CYS A 198 -9.59 -9.39 -10.51
N SER A 199 -10.09 -8.15 -10.54
CA SER A 199 -11.19 -7.75 -11.43
C SER A 199 -10.84 -7.95 -12.90
N GLY A 200 -11.85 -8.21 -13.73
CA GLY A 200 -11.69 -8.39 -15.17
C GLY A 200 -11.06 -7.17 -15.84
N ALA A 201 -11.43 -5.95 -15.43
CA ALA A 201 -10.85 -4.71 -15.95
C ALA A 201 -9.36 -4.59 -15.66
N VAL A 202 -8.95 -4.87 -14.40
CA VAL A 202 -7.53 -4.84 -14.01
C VAL A 202 -6.75 -5.96 -14.68
N LYS A 203 -7.32 -7.16 -14.77
CA LYS A 203 -6.69 -8.30 -15.44
C LYS A 203 -6.40 -7.97 -16.90
N LYS A 204 -7.38 -7.42 -17.63
CA LYS A 204 -7.18 -7.01 -19.04
C LYS A 204 -6.00 -6.05 -19.19
N TYR A 205 -5.88 -5.07 -18.30
CA TYR A 205 -4.76 -4.13 -18.32
C TYR A 205 -3.43 -4.79 -17.92
N ALA A 206 -3.37 -5.43 -16.75
CA ALA A 206 -2.16 -5.98 -16.13
C ALA A 206 -1.43 -7.00 -17.03
N PHE A 207 -2.19 -7.80 -17.78
CA PHE A 207 -1.67 -8.85 -18.63
C PHE A 207 -1.54 -8.45 -20.11
N SER A 208 -1.79 -7.17 -20.44
CA SER A 208 -1.48 -6.59 -21.76
C SER A 208 -0.05 -6.08 -21.84
N ALA A 209 0.46 -5.71 -23.03
CA ALA A 209 1.74 -5.02 -23.15
C ALA A 209 1.60 -3.58 -22.63
N VAL A 210 2.32 -3.25 -21.56
CA VAL A 210 2.30 -1.93 -20.90
C VAL A 210 3.65 -1.27 -21.11
N LYS A 211 3.66 -0.25 -21.96
CA LYS A 211 4.81 0.64 -22.14
C LYS A 211 5.17 1.26 -20.79
N ARG A 212 6.45 1.28 -20.44
CA ARG A 212 6.91 1.89 -19.20
C ARG A 212 8.37 2.33 -19.28
N ALA A 213 8.72 3.37 -18.54
CA ALA A 213 10.12 3.62 -18.21
C ALA A 213 10.46 2.91 -16.91
N ARG A 214 11.65 2.34 -16.80
CA ARG A 214 12.16 1.76 -15.56
C ARG A 214 13.46 2.44 -15.17
N LEU A 215 13.51 2.92 -13.93
CA LEU A 215 14.76 3.25 -13.22
C LEU A 215 15.16 2.04 -12.37
N THR A 216 16.39 1.56 -12.54
CA THR A 216 17.01 0.55 -11.69
C THR A 216 18.12 1.17 -10.86
N GLU A 217 18.18 0.83 -9.57
CA GLU A 217 19.23 1.23 -8.63
C GLU A 217 19.79 -0.05 -8.00
N GLU A 218 20.99 -0.48 -8.40
CA GLU A 218 21.62 -1.73 -7.97
C GLU A 218 22.76 -1.48 -6.99
N VAL A 219 22.82 -2.29 -5.93
CA VAL A 219 23.88 -2.29 -4.94
C VAL A 219 24.28 -3.71 -4.54
N ALA A 220 25.57 -3.92 -4.32
CA ALA A 220 26.11 -5.13 -3.72
C ALA A 220 26.23 -4.92 -2.20
N LEU A 221 25.63 -5.81 -1.43
CA LEU A 221 25.70 -5.86 0.03
C LEU A 221 26.80 -6.83 0.48
N PRO A 222 27.22 -6.80 1.77
CA PRO A 222 28.13 -7.78 2.32
C PRO A 222 27.69 -9.22 2.04
N GLY A 223 28.65 -10.11 1.80
CA GLY A 223 28.37 -11.52 1.45
C GLY A 223 27.94 -11.76 0.01
N GLY A 224 28.02 -10.75 -0.87
CA GLY A 224 27.75 -10.90 -2.31
C GLY A 224 26.26 -10.86 -2.68
N ARG A 225 25.37 -10.62 -1.71
CA ARG A 225 23.94 -10.37 -1.95
C ARG A 225 23.79 -9.12 -2.81
N ARG A 226 23.03 -9.21 -3.91
CA ARG A 226 22.71 -8.05 -4.75
C ARG A 226 21.26 -7.66 -4.56
N VAL A 227 21.04 -6.36 -4.42
CA VAL A 227 19.71 -5.76 -4.33
C VAL A 227 19.56 -4.77 -5.47
N THR A 228 18.47 -4.92 -6.23
CA THR A 228 18.06 -4.00 -7.29
C THR A 228 16.71 -3.39 -6.92
N LEU A 229 16.73 -2.10 -6.62
CA LEU A 229 15.52 -1.30 -6.45
C LEU A 229 15.01 -0.91 -7.84
N ARG A 230 13.72 -1.08 -8.10
CA ARG A 230 13.11 -0.83 -9.41
C ARG A 230 11.94 0.13 -9.26
N THR A 231 11.99 1.23 -10.01
CA THR A 231 10.90 2.18 -10.12
C THR A 231 10.40 2.18 -11.56
N ASP A 232 9.22 1.62 -11.77
CA ASP A 232 8.52 1.63 -13.05
C ASP A 232 7.56 2.83 -13.14
N PHE A 233 7.51 3.45 -14.31
CA PHE A 233 6.62 4.55 -14.64
C PHE A 233 5.75 4.13 -15.84
N ALA A 234 4.52 3.70 -15.56
CA ALA A 234 3.54 3.41 -16.60
C ALA A 234 2.78 4.70 -16.94
N PRO A 235 2.79 5.17 -18.20
CA PRO A 235 2.12 6.41 -18.59
C PRO A 235 0.61 6.24 -18.51
N PHE A 236 -0.07 7.29 -18.07
CA PHE A 236 -1.50 7.41 -18.19
C PHE A 236 -1.90 7.67 -19.65
N LEU A 237 -3.07 7.17 -20.05
CA LEU A 237 -3.71 7.49 -21.33
C LEU A 237 -4.09 8.97 -21.41
N ALA A 238 -4.47 9.56 -20.28
CA ALA A 238 -4.72 10.98 -20.12
C ALA A 238 -4.31 11.45 -18.71
N PRO A 239 -3.83 12.69 -18.54
CA PRO A 239 -3.54 13.22 -17.21
C PRO A 239 -4.76 13.16 -16.28
N ALA A 240 -4.56 12.79 -15.02
CA ALA A 240 -5.62 12.68 -14.02
C ALA A 240 -5.10 13.21 -12.66
N GLY A 241 -5.82 14.16 -12.06
CA GLY A 241 -5.42 14.76 -10.78
C GLY A 241 -4.06 15.48 -10.82
N GLY A 242 -3.63 15.97 -11.99
CA GLY A 242 -2.29 16.54 -12.20
C GLY A 242 -1.17 15.49 -12.36
N ASN A 243 -1.51 14.21 -12.32
CA ASN A 243 -0.60 13.09 -12.52
C ASN A 243 -0.64 12.62 -13.98
N THR A 244 0.46 12.01 -14.42
CA THR A 244 0.66 11.55 -15.81
C THR A 244 1.15 10.12 -15.89
N HIS A 245 1.57 9.54 -14.78
CA HIS A 245 2.10 8.18 -14.71
C HIS A 245 1.65 7.50 -13.42
N LEU A 246 1.54 6.17 -13.46
CA LEU A 246 1.57 5.33 -12.27
C LEU A 246 3.02 4.95 -11.98
N LEU A 247 3.53 5.33 -10.80
CA LEU A 247 4.76 4.80 -10.27
C LEU A 247 4.48 3.44 -9.63
N VAL A 248 5.29 2.43 -9.93
CA VAL A 248 5.34 1.15 -9.21
C VAL A 248 6.75 0.93 -8.69
N TYR A 249 6.88 0.72 -7.38
CA TYR A 249 8.15 0.46 -6.73
C TYR A 249 8.23 -1.00 -6.30
N SER A 250 9.31 -1.67 -6.69
CA SER A 250 9.55 -3.09 -6.43
C SER A 250 11.03 -3.35 -6.18
N VAL A 251 11.34 -4.51 -5.63
CA VAL A 251 12.71 -4.92 -5.31
C VAL A 251 12.97 -6.29 -5.93
N SER A 252 14.15 -6.47 -6.48
CA SER A 252 14.73 -7.77 -6.78
C SER A 252 15.93 -7.96 -5.86
N ASP A 253 16.01 -9.12 -5.24
CA ASP A 253 17.00 -9.42 -4.22
C ASP A 253 17.45 -10.85 -4.38
N THR A 254 18.75 -11.08 -4.50
CA THR A 254 19.29 -12.43 -4.68
C THR A 254 19.06 -13.34 -3.47
N ALA A 255 18.72 -12.79 -2.30
CA ALA A 255 18.30 -13.57 -1.13
C ALA A 255 16.82 -13.96 -1.15
N SER A 256 16.03 -13.43 -2.09
CA SER A 256 14.61 -13.73 -2.25
C SER A 256 14.38 -14.66 -3.45
N ALA A 257 13.33 -15.47 -3.38
CA ALA A 257 12.99 -16.41 -4.46
C ALA A 257 12.57 -15.71 -5.75
N HIS A 258 12.05 -14.48 -5.64
CA HIS A 258 11.60 -13.67 -6.76
C HIS A 258 11.54 -12.19 -6.38
N ALA A 259 11.44 -11.35 -7.39
CA ALA A 259 11.06 -9.96 -7.27
C ALA A 259 9.72 -9.73 -6.52
N TYR A 260 9.62 -8.67 -5.72
CA TYR A 260 8.41 -8.33 -4.95
C TYR A 260 8.06 -6.84 -5.02
N LEU A 261 6.76 -6.54 -4.87
CA LEU A 261 6.19 -5.20 -4.84
C LEU A 261 6.39 -4.56 -3.48
N VAL A 262 6.40 -3.22 -3.47
CA VAL A 262 6.37 -2.44 -2.23
C VAL A 262 5.24 -1.43 -2.26
N THR A 263 5.13 -0.61 -3.31
CA THR A 263 4.06 0.39 -3.37
C THR A 263 3.76 0.81 -4.82
N ALA A 264 2.61 1.45 -5.02
CA ALA A 264 2.24 2.12 -6.26
C ALA A 264 1.48 3.42 -5.96
N PHE A 265 1.68 4.46 -6.77
CA PHE A 265 0.92 5.71 -6.66
C PHE A 265 1.09 6.61 -7.90
N PRO A 266 0.11 7.49 -8.20
CA PRO A 266 0.22 8.46 -9.29
C PRO A 266 1.35 9.47 -9.07
N VAL A 267 2.04 9.85 -10.15
CA VAL A 267 3.06 10.91 -10.16
C VAL A 267 2.94 11.81 -11.40
N ASN A 268 3.42 13.04 -11.29
CA ASN A 268 3.47 13.99 -12.40
C ASN A 268 4.70 13.77 -13.31
N ALA A 269 4.71 14.41 -14.49
CA ALA A 269 5.76 14.23 -15.48
C ALA A 269 7.12 14.74 -14.99
N GLY A 270 7.15 15.83 -14.21
CA GLY A 270 8.39 16.37 -13.63
C GLY A 270 9.07 15.37 -12.70
N PHE A 271 8.30 14.57 -11.97
CA PHE A 271 8.85 13.49 -11.14
C PHE A 271 9.59 12.44 -11.99
N VAL A 272 8.98 12.00 -13.10
CA VAL A 272 9.57 11.01 -14.00
C VAL A 272 10.84 11.56 -14.66
N GLN A 273 10.79 12.81 -15.14
CA GLN A 273 11.95 13.50 -15.74
C GLN A 273 13.12 13.59 -14.75
N ASN A 274 12.85 14.01 -13.51
CA ASN A 274 13.88 14.11 -12.47
C ASN A 274 14.47 12.74 -12.09
N ALA A 275 13.64 11.69 -12.02
CA ALA A 275 14.08 10.35 -11.69
C ALA A 275 14.98 9.72 -12.78
N THR A 276 14.75 10.09 -14.04
CA THR A 276 15.42 9.52 -15.23
C THR A 276 16.45 10.44 -15.89
N ALA A 277 16.69 11.62 -15.32
CA ALA A 277 17.65 12.58 -15.84
C ALA A 277 19.07 11.98 -15.93
N SER A 278 19.74 12.20 -17.06
CA SER A 278 21.06 11.62 -17.37
C SER A 278 22.12 11.89 -16.29
N GLY A 279 22.15 13.09 -15.72
CA GLY A 279 23.07 13.45 -14.63
C GLY A 279 22.88 12.64 -13.34
N ALA A 280 21.71 12.02 -13.16
CA ALA A 280 21.37 11.18 -12.03
C ALA A 280 21.71 9.69 -12.24
N LEU A 281 22.14 9.30 -13.44
CA LEU A 281 22.45 7.92 -13.85
C LEU A 281 23.97 7.66 -13.87
N GLY A 282 24.36 6.38 -13.90
CA GLY A 282 25.74 5.93 -13.97
C GLY A 282 26.20 5.16 -12.72
N LYS A 283 27.51 4.87 -12.69
CA LYS A 283 28.19 4.20 -11.57
C LYS A 283 28.37 5.16 -10.38
N ASP A 284 28.62 4.58 -9.21
CA ASP A 284 28.94 5.29 -7.96
C ASP A 284 27.88 6.30 -7.50
N LYS A 285 26.64 6.12 -7.94
CA LYS A 285 25.51 6.96 -7.53
C LYS A 285 24.96 6.47 -6.18
N PRO A 286 24.42 7.38 -5.34
CA PRO A 286 23.80 6.98 -4.10
C PRO A 286 22.53 6.15 -4.35
N VAL A 287 22.45 4.99 -3.70
CA VAL A 287 21.34 4.06 -3.69
C VAL A 287 20.84 3.91 -2.25
N GLN A 288 19.54 4.05 -2.07
CA GLN A 288 18.85 3.89 -0.79
C GLN A 288 17.40 3.51 -1.05
N THR A 289 16.76 2.83 -0.09
CA THR A 289 15.32 2.56 -0.17
C THR A 289 14.51 3.85 -0.18
N ARG A 290 13.34 3.80 -0.81
CA ARG A 290 12.41 4.92 -0.96
C ARG A 290 10.99 4.45 -0.70
N TYR A 291 10.08 5.41 -0.55
CA TYR A 291 8.64 5.17 -0.49
C TYR A 291 8.22 4.17 0.58
N ASN A 292 8.84 4.28 1.76
CA ASN A 292 8.63 3.41 2.90
C ASN A 292 9.09 1.96 2.70
N ALA A 293 9.86 1.62 1.66
CA ALA A 293 10.38 0.27 1.53
C ALA A 293 11.37 -0.11 2.64
N HIS A 294 11.24 -1.34 3.15
CA HIS A 294 12.23 -1.97 4.00
C HIS A 294 12.91 -3.12 3.25
N VAL A 295 14.24 -3.08 3.24
CA VAL A 295 15.12 -4.14 2.73
C VAL A 295 16.25 -4.30 3.73
N GLU A 296 16.35 -5.48 4.33
CA GLU A 296 17.37 -5.81 5.31
C GLU A 296 18.80 -5.57 4.77
N GLY A 297 19.65 -4.93 5.58
CA GLY A 297 21.03 -4.60 5.22
C GLY A 297 21.20 -3.39 4.29
N LEU A 298 20.12 -2.90 3.67
CA LEU A 298 20.14 -1.69 2.84
C LEU A 298 19.44 -0.51 3.53
N THR A 299 18.30 -0.77 4.16
CA THR A 299 17.50 0.26 4.81
C THR A 299 18.18 0.75 6.07
N GLY A 300 18.37 2.07 6.21
CA GLY A 300 19.06 2.67 7.36
C GLY A 300 20.59 2.58 7.30
N ALA A 301 21.18 1.90 6.31
CA ALA A 301 22.64 1.78 6.14
C ALA A 301 23.31 3.03 5.56
N GLY A 302 22.55 4.12 5.36
CA GLY A 302 23.00 5.32 4.65
C GLY A 302 22.92 5.18 3.13
N LYS A 303 23.55 6.11 2.41
CA LYS A 303 23.59 6.12 0.94
C LYS A 303 24.75 5.26 0.44
N LEU A 304 24.46 3.99 0.13
CA LEU A 304 25.44 3.11 -0.48
C LEU A 304 25.72 3.56 -1.93
N LYS A 305 26.95 3.38 -2.41
CA LYS A 305 27.28 3.66 -3.81
C LYS A 305 26.92 2.46 -4.67
N GLY A 306 26.26 2.70 -5.79
CA GLY A 306 25.77 1.67 -6.68
C GLY A 306 25.62 2.15 -8.13
N LEU A 307 24.97 1.32 -8.94
CA LEU A 307 24.67 1.62 -10.34
C LEU A 307 23.23 2.13 -10.45
N ARG A 308 23.03 3.26 -11.13
CA ARG A 308 21.70 3.74 -11.52
C ARG A 308 21.56 3.74 -13.03
N ALA A 309 20.52 3.10 -13.56
CA ALA A 309 20.25 3.04 -15.00
C ALA A 309 18.76 3.27 -15.26
N ALA A 310 18.44 3.84 -16.42
CA ALA A 310 17.06 4.01 -16.87
C ALA A 310 16.89 3.43 -18.27
N ALA A 311 15.77 2.75 -18.51
CA ALA A 311 15.44 2.16 -19.81
C ALA A 311 13.94 2.26 -20.09
N TRP A 312 13.58 2.34 -21.37
CA TRP A 312 12.21 2.18 -21.83
C TRP A 312 11.95 0.70 -22.11
N LEU A 313 10.91 0.15 -21.49
CA LEU A 313 10.48 -1.24 -21.61
C LEU A 313 9.15 -1.32 -22.35
N GLU A 314 9.05 -2.34 -23.21
CA GLU A 314 7.93 -2.63 -24.13
C GLU A 314 7.72 -1.51 -25.19
N LYS A 315 8.23 -1.77 -26.41
CA LYS A 315 8.06 -0.94 -27.61
C LYS A 315 6.69 -1.15 -28.25
#